data_AF-Q9HUH2-F1
#
_entry.id   AF-Q9HUH2-F1
#
_cell.length_a   1.000
_cell.length_b   1.000
_cell.length_c   1.000
_cell.angle_alpha   90.00
_cell.angle_beta   90.00
_cell.angle_gamma   90.00
#
_symmetry.space_group_name_H-M   'P 1'
#
loop_
_entity.id
_entity.type
_entity.pdbx_description
1 polymer ?
#
loop_
_entity_poly.entity_id
_entity_poly.type
_entity_poly.pdbx_seq_one_letter_code
_entity_poly.pdbx_strand_id
1 'polypeptide(L)'
;MPRMLARKDPSAFKTLPLLVEASPDGLVYQALGLPLNFQQMLVRRRRMEVADPQRFVAELANLGVSVRLTLNWQGRDYWVLVRQRRLDRGDTVLKLISGYVPAHELNLPLLTAIQEVAEECLVETAGGWLGGRFGDTWLPTPYQGSLRYRENSHFVLTPLSGAARPVQAGSLRLLERPRAYVHLPTASLQLVYDMRLELPRDAREPSLYHVDERLESGPLVARLDRRRPDLYLLPLDQGRPTGDLFTLRKGQLRPAATRGLWLAESFAVQDGWLVHEERIRFRDWLALWPSSNGDQAGGGRDRASA
;
A
#
# COMPACT_ATOMS: atom_id res chain seq x y z
N MET A 1 14.09 -10.21 -20.52
CA MET A 1 13.18 -11.20 -19.90
C MET A 1 13.15 -10.92 -18.41
N PRO A 2 11.99 -11.03 -17.74
CA PRO A 2 11.91 -10.92 -16.29
C PRO A 2 12.75 -11.99 -15.61
N ARG A 3 13.51 -11.61 -14.57
CA ARG A 3 14.34 -12.53 -13.78
C ARG A 3 13.49 -13.13 -12.68
N MET A 4 13.49 -14.46 -12.54
CA MET A 4 12.88 -15.12 -11.38
C MET A 4 13.71 -14.85 -10.12
N LEU A 5 13.05 -14.44 -9.04
CA LEU A 5 13.70 -14.16 -7.75
C LEU A 5 13.41 -15.25 -6.73
N ALA A 6 12.17 -15.74 -6.67
CA ALA A 6 11.74 -16.74 -5.71
C ALA A 6 10.60 -17.62 -6.28
N ARG A 7 10.43 -18.77 -5.64
CA ARG A 7 9.34 -19.71 -5.86
C ARG A 7 8.81 -20.16 -4.49
N LYS A 8 7.53 -19.94 -4.20
CA LYS A 8 6.89 -20.33 -2.93
C LYS A 8 5.73 -21.30 -3.20
N ASP A 9 5.42 -22.13 -2.23
CA ASP A 9 4.20 -22.96 -2.25
C ASP A 9 3.01 -22.10 -1.77
N PRO A 10 1.99 -21.82 -2.60
CA PRO A 10 0.80 -21.10 -2.16
C PRO A 10 0.05 -21.80 -1.01
N SER A 11 0.24 -23.11 -0.83
CA SER A 11 -0.45 -23.88 0.23
C SER A 11 -0.04 -23.47 1.64
N ALA A 12 1.15 -22.87 1.77
CA ALA A 12 1.71 -22.38 3.03
C ALA A 12 0.96 -21.14 3.57
N PHE A 13 0.33 -20.36 2.68
CA PHE A 13 -0.44 -19.20 3.09
C PHE A 13 -1.79 -19.63 3.69
N LYS A 14 -2.04 -19.18 4.92
CA LYS A 14 -3.32 -19.34 5.62
C LYS A 14 -3.73 -18.01 6.23
N THR A 15 -4.99 -17.64 6.11
CA THR A 15 -5.60 -16.48 6.82
C THR A 15 -6.83 -16.95 7.60
N LEU A 16 -7.46 -16.07 8.38
CA LEU A 16 -8.71 -16.37 9.08
C LEU A 16 -9.79 -15.36 8.70
N PRO A 17 -11.05 -15.81 8.61
CA PRO A 17 -12.22 -14.93 8.70
C PRO A 17 -12.18 -14.12 10.00
N LEU A 18 -12.87 -12.99 9.99
CA LEU A 18 -12.94 -12.10 11.14
C LEU A 18 -14.39 -11.90 11.56
N LEU A 19 -14.63 -11.77 12.86
CA LEU A 19 -15.78 -11.04 13.37
C LEU A 19 -15.32 -9.60 13.66
N VAL A 20 -16.01 -8.62 13.08
CA VAL A 20 -15.74 -7.20 13.27
C VAL A 20 -16.91 -6.56 13.98
N GLU A 21 -16.61 -5.76 15.00
CA GLU A 21 -17.54 -4.85 15.67
C GLU A 21 -17.03 -3.41 15.48
N ALA A 22 -17.85 -2.60 14.82
CA ALA A 22 -17.53 -1.22 14.51
C ALA A 22 -18.47 -0.26 15.26
N SER A 23 -17.91 0.83 15.76
CA SER A 23 -18.63 1.94 16.40
C SER A 23 -18.10 3.29 15.88
N PRO A 24 -18.78 4.42 16.17
CA PRO A 24 -18.24 5.74 15.85
C PRO A 24 -16.82 5.95 16.41
N ASP A 25 -16.54 5.39 17.58
CA ASP A 25 -15.29 5.64 18.33
C ASP A 25 -14.16 4.67 17.99
N GLY A 26 -14.43 3.51 17.40
CA GLY A 26 -13.39 2.52 17.13
C GLY A 26 -13.88 1.27 16.40
N LEU A 27 -12.95 0.40 16.04
CA LEU A 27 -13.24 -0.89 15.41
C LEU A 27 -12.45 -1.98 16.11
N VAL A 28 -13.14 -3.05 16.50
CA VAL A 28 -12.54 -4.25 17.08
C VAL A 28 -12.75 -5.41 16.12
N TYR A 29 -11.72 -6.22 15.93
CA TYR A 29 -11.84 -7.48 15.21
C TYR A 29 -11.25 -8.65 15.99
N GLN A 30 -11.78 -9.83 15.75
CA GLN A 30 -11.24 -11.08 16.26
C GLN A 30 -11.33 -12.16 15.19
N ALA A 31 -10.38 -13.10 15.21
CA ALA A 31 -10.39 -14.21 14.28
C ALA A 31 -11.59 -15.14 14.55
N LEU A 32 -12.11 -15.75 13.47
CA LEU A 32 -13.26 -16.63 13.51
C LEU A 32 -12.98 -17.95 12.78
N GLY A 33 -13.29 -19.07 13.42
CA GLY A 33 -13.27 -20.38 12.79
C GLY A 33 -11.88 -20.93 12.47
N LEU A 34 -11.79 -21.72 11.40
CA LEU A 34 -10.58 -22.44 10.99
C LEU A 34 -9.78 -21.66 9.94
N PRO A 35 -8.44 -21.79 9.91
CA PRO A 35 -7.60 -21.14 8.90
C PRO A 35 -7.98 -21.56 7.49
N LEU A 36 -8.12 -20.57 6.60
CA LEU A 36 -8.47 -20.73 5.20
C LEU A 36 -7.21 -20.62 4.34
N ASN A 37 -7.10 -21.50 3.34
CA ASN A 37 -6.18 -21.28 2.24
C ASN A 37 -6.69 -20.16 1.31
N PHE A 38 -5.85 -19.74 0.36
CA PHE A 38 -6.18 -18.66 -0.56
C PHE A 38 -7.49 -18.89 -1.34
N GLN A 39 -7.71 -20.10 -1.87
CA GLN A 39 -8.91 -20.44 -2.63
C GLN A 39 -10.18 -20.37 -1.76
N GLN A 40 -10.12 -20.88 -0.53
CA GLN A 40 -11.23 -20.84 0.42
C GLN A 40 -11.56 -19.39 0.82
N MET A 41 -10.54 -18.56 1.05
CA MET A 41 -10.72 -17.13 1.33
C MET A 41 -11.41 -16.43 0.15
N LEU A 42 -10.98 -16.67 -1.09
CA LEU A 42 -11.60 -16.07 -2.28
C LEU A 42 -13.08 -16.46 -2.42
N VAL A 43 -13.47 -17.70 -2.12
CA VAL A 43 -14.88 -18.13 -2.15
C VAL A 43 -15.74 -17.37 -1.13
N ARG A 44 -15.14 -16.97 -0.01
CA ARG A 44 -15.80 -16.21 1.07
C ARG A 44 -15.88 -14.71 0.76
N ARG A 45 -15.00 -14.18 -0.10
CA ARG A 45 -15.08 -12.79 -0.58
C ARG A 45 -16.29 -12.61 -1.48
N ARG A 46 -17.36 -12.06 -0.90
CA ARG A 46 -18.60 -11.75 -1.60
C ARG A 46 -19.04 -10.35 -1.22
N ARG A 47 -19.81 -9.72 -2.10
CA ARG A 47 -20.44 -8.45 -1.80
C ARG A 47 -21.32 -8.60 -0.56
N MET A 48 -21.19 -7.68 0.36
CA MET A 48 -22.04 -7.57 1.54
C MET A 48 -22.70 -6.19 1.62
N GLU A 49 -23.75 -6.10 2.41
CA GLU A 49 -24.44 -4.85 2.71
C GLU A 49 -24.38 -4.59 4.22
N VAL A 50 -24.24 -3.33 4.59
CA VAL A 50 -24.20 -2.85 5.96
C VAL A 50 -25.09 -1.62 6.02
N ALA A 51 -26.07 -1.62 6.93
CA ALA A 51 -27.09 -0.57 6.99
C ALA A 51 -26.57 0.74 7.60
N ASP A 52 -25.77 0.66 8.67
CA ASP A 52 -25.17 1.82 9.32
C ASP A 52 -23.64 1.79 9.12
N PRO A 53 -23.05 2.74 8.37
CA PRO A 53 -21.62 2.77 8.09
C PRO A 53 -20.75 3.06 9.33
N GLN A 54 -21.33 3.54 10.42
CA GLN A 54 -20.64 3.87 11.66
C GLN A 54 -20.80 2.80 12.74
N ARG A 55 -21.84 1.98 12.67
CA ARG A 55 -22.14 0.97 13.71
C ARG A 55 -22.65 -0.34 13.12
N PHE A 56 -21.87 -1.40 13.24
CA PHE A 56 -22.28 -2.72 12.77
C PHE A 56 -21.45 -3.84 13.40
N VAL A 57 -22.00 -5.05 13.32
CA VAL A 57 -21.27 -6.30 13.56
C VAL A 57 -21.32 -7.11 12.26
N ALA A 58 -20.18 -7.59 11.79
CA ALA A 58 -20.10 -8.32 10.53
C ALA A 58 -19.03 -9.42 10.54
N GLU A 59 -19.32 -10.52 9.86
CA GLU A 59 -18.30 -11.51 9.51
C GLU A 59 -17.64 -11.16 8.18
N LEU A 60 -16.31 -11.13 8.17
CA LEU A 60 -15.50 -10.77 7.02
C LEU A 60 -14.60 -11.94 6.60
N ALA A 61 -14.25 -12.01 5.33
CA ALA A 61 -13.48 -13.09 4.74
C ALA A 61 -12.02 -13.14 5.20
N ASN A 62 -11.40 -11.97 5.43
CA ASN A 62 -9.99 -11.84 5.77
C ASN A 62 -9.63 -10.44 6.29
N LEU A 63 -8.42 -10.32 6.82
CA LEU A 63 -7.69 -9.06 7.04
C LEU A 63 -6.70 -8.81 5.89
N GLY A 64 -6.65 -7.58 5.39
CA GLY A 64 -5.61 -7.10 4.48
C GLY A 64 -4.89 -5.90 5.05
N VAL A 65 -3.65 -5.71 4.64
CA VAL A 65 -2.82 -4.55 4.99
C VAL A 65 -2.34 -3.86 3.73
N SER A 66 -2.21 -2.55 3.80
CA SER A 66 -1.65 -1.69 2.76
C SER A 66 -0.73 -0.65 3.39
N VAL A 67 0.29 -0.23 2.66
CA VAL A 67 1.22 0.81 3.10
C VAL A 67 1.17 1.99 2.16
N ARG A 68 0.74 3.14 2.67
CA ARG A 68 0.92 4.43 2.00
C ARG A 68 2.33 4.92 2.29
N LEU A 69 3.23 4.48 1.43
CA LEU A 69 4.65 4.73 1.55
C LEU A 69 5.01 6.08 0.91
N THR A 70 5.59 6.97 1.70
CA THR A 70 6.08 8.28 1.24
C THR A 70 7.60 8.26 1.12
N LEU A 71 8.11 8.34 -0.10
CA LEU A 71 9.53 8.50 -0.38
C LEU A 71 9.88 9.99 -0.44
N ASN A 72 10.88 10.42 0.32
CA ASN A 72 11.52 11.70 0.06
C ASN A 72 12.67 11.51 -0.95
N TRP A 73 12.57 12.15 -2.11
CA TRP A 73 13.60 12.12 -3.14
C TRP A 73 13.89 13.52 -3.65
N GLN A 74 15.17 13.93 -3.58
CA GLN A 74 15.63 15.26 -4.00
C GLN A 74 14.83 16.42 -3.38
N GLY A 75 14.47 16.30 -2.10
CA GLY A 75 13.75 17.34 -1.36
C GLY A 75 12.24 17.40 -1.62
N ARG A 76 11.68 16.43 -2.36
CA ARG A 76 10.24 16.34 -2.61
C ARG A 76 9.69 14.99 -2.15
N ASP A 77 8.48 15.02 -1.60
CA ASP A 77 7.77 13.81 -1.17
C ASP A 77 6.97 13.20 -2.33
N TYR A 78 6.99 11.87 -2.40
CA TYR A 78 6.26 11.07 -3.39
C TYR A 78 5.54 9.93 -2.70
N TRP A 79 4.28 9.68 -3.06
CA TRP A 79 3.66 8.40 -2.74
C TRP A 79 4.12 7.32 -3.70
N VAL A 80 4.49 6.17 -3.15
CA VAL A 80 4.84 4.97 -3.91
C VAL A 80 3.57 4.19 -4.24
N LEU A 81 3.34 3.98 -5.52
CA LEU A 81 2.22 3.18 -6.05
C LEU A 81 2.76 2.02 -6.86
N VAL A 82 2.06 0.88 -6.84
CA VAL A 82 2.45 -0.29 -7.65
C VAL A 82 1.30 -0.71 -8.56
N ARG A 83 1.63 -1.20 -9.76
CA ARG A 83 0.63 -1.71 -10.70
C ARG A 83 0.27 -3.16 -10.36
N GLN A 84 -1.02 -3.42 -10.28
CA GLN A 84 -1.56 -4.77 -10.11
C GLN A 84 -2.53 -5.08 -11.25
N ARG A 85 -2.41 -6.29 -11.81
CA ARG A 85 -3.42 -6.88 -12.68
C ARG A 85 -4.28 -7.85 -11.87
N ARG A 86 -5.55 -7.49 -11.64
CA ARG A 86 -6.48 -8.31 -10.84
C ARG A 86 -7.21 -9.28 -11.78
N LEU A 87 -6.75 -10.53 -11.81
CA LEU A 87 -7.30 -11.54 -12.73
C LEU A 87 -8.74 -11.91 -12.38
N ASP A 88 -9.08 -11.92 -11.09
CA ASP A 88 -10.41 -12.16 -10.55
C ASP A 88 -11.43 -11.08 -10.98
N ARG A 89 -10.97 -9.86 -11.26
CA ARG A 89 -11.83 -8.72 -11.67
C ARG A 89 -11.63 -8.30 -13.14
N GLY A 90 -10.71 -8.92 -13.85
CA GLY A 90 -10.42 -8.63 -15.25
C GLY A 90 -9.87 -7.23 -15.50
N ASP A 91 -9.18 -6.61 -14.55
CA ASP A 91 -8.73 -5.23 -14.67
C ASP A 91 -7.28 -4.96 -14.22
N THR A 92 -6.87 -3.69 -14.31
CA THR A 92 -5.55 -3.22 -13.87
C THR A 92 -5.71 -1.91 -13.12
N VAL A 93 -5.10 -1.83 -11.96
CA VAL A 93 -5.12 -0.66 -11.07
C VAL A 93 -3.72 -0.30 -10.61
N LEU A 94 -3.53 0.95 -10.18
CA LEU A 94 -2.46 1.29 -9.26
C LEU A 94 -2.98 1.11 -7.82
N LYS A 95 -2.20 0.43 -6.99
CA LYS A 95 -2.49 0.18 -5.59
C LYS A 95 -1.35 0.69 -4.70
N LEU A 96 -1.63 0.74 -3.41
CA LEU A 96 -0.59 0.75 -2.39
C LEU A 96 0.10 -0.61 -2.34
N ILE A 97 1.32 -0.66 -1.81
CA ILE A 97 1.96 -1.93 -1.43
C ILE A 97 1.05 -2.63 -0.45
N SER A 98 0.69 -3.89 -0.70
CA SER A 98 -0.38 -4.53 0.06
C SER A 98 -0.36 -6.04 -0.02
N GLY A 99 -0.81 -6.68 1.07
CA GLY A 99 -0.86 -8.11 1.22
C GLY A 99 -1.96 -8.59 2.14
N TYR A 100 -2.15 -9.91 2.18
CA TYR A 100 -3.09 -10.55 3.08
C TYR A 100 -2.40 -10.89 4.39
N VAL A 101 -3.03 -10.58 5.52
CA VAL A 101 -2.44 -10.91 6.82
C VAL A 101 -2.58 -12.41 7.08
N PRO A 102 -1.46 -13.13 7.33
CA PRO A 102 -1.52 -14.54 7.64
C PRO A 102 -2.12 -14.77 9.03
N ALA A 103 -2.70 -15.94 9.24
CA ALA A 103 -3.46 -16.28 10.45
C ALA A 103 -2.66 -16.08 11.75
N HIS A 104 -1.35 -16.34 11.72
CA HIS A 104 -0.47 -16.22 12.88
C HIS A 104 0.03 -14.78 13.16
N GLU A 105 -0.26 -13.82 12.27
CA GLU A 105 0.11 -12.41 12.44
C GLU A 105 -1.11 -11.49 12.62
N LEU A 106 -2.32 -12.04 12.82
CA LEU A 106 -3.54 -11.24 12.96
C LEU A 106 -3.52 -10.26 14.14
N ASN A 107 -2.70 -10.50 15.17
CA ASN A 107 -2.51 -9.55 16.27
C ASN A 107 -1.35 -8.56 16.01
N LEU A 108 -0.58 -8.75 14.93
CA LEU A 108 0.60 -7.95 14.56
C LEU A 108 0.59 -7.55 13.07
N PRO A 109 -0.50 -6.97 12.52
CA PRO A 109 -0.59 -6.63 11.09
C PRO A 109 0.47 -5.62 10.62
N LEU A 110 1.06 -4.84 11.53
CA LEU A 110 2.20 -3.97 11.21
C LEU A 110 3.41 -4.78 10.70
N LEU A 111 3.64 -5.97 11.25
CA LEU A 111 4.72 -6.86 10.82
C LEU A 111 4.49 -7.30 9.38
N THR A 112 3.29 -7.75 9.03
CA THR A 112 2.93 -8.06 7.63
C THR A 112 3.16 -6.83 6.74
N ALA A 113 2.70 -5.64 7.17
CA ALA A 113 2.83 -4.43 6.38
C ALA A 113 4.29 -4.07 6.03
N ILE A 114 5.23 -4.20 6.98
CA ILE A 114 6.66 -3.94 6.72
C ILE A 114 7.33 -5.06 5.91
N GLN A 115 6.87 -6.31 6.04
CA GLN A 115 7.32 -7.42 5.19
C GLN A 115 6.91 -7.19 3.74
N GLU A 116 5.67 -6.75 3.49
CA GLU A 116 5.18 -6.40 2.15
C GLU A 116 6.01 -5.29 1.50
N VAL A 117 6.48 -4.29 2.26
CA VAL A 117 7.41 -3.28 1.72
C VAL A 117 8.73 -3.92 1.29
N ALA A 118 9.26 -4.87 2.06
CA ALA A 118 10.52 -5.55 1.72
C ALA A 118 10.39 -6.51 0.52
N GLU A 119 9.22 -7.14 0.33
CA GLU A 119 8.92 -8.01 -0.80
C GLU A 119 8.59 -7.20 -2.06
N GLU A 120 7.66 -6.24 -1.98
CA GLU A 120 7.12 -5.55 -3.14
C GLU A 120 7.93 -4.31 -3.56
N CYS A 121 8.72 -3.66 -2.69
CA CYS A 121 9.46 -2.42 -3.00
C CYS A 121 10.97 -2.63 -2.99
N LEU A 122 11.54 -2.92 -4.17
CA LEU A 122 12.97 -3.15 -4.29
C LEU A 122 13.73 -1.90 -4.71
N VAL A 123 14.79 -1.58 -3.97
CA VAL A 123 15.69 -0.45 -4.25
C VAL A 123 17.04 -0.97 -4.76
N GLU A 124 17.30 -0.75 -6.05
CA GLU A 124 18.59 -1.04 -6.68
C GLU A 124 19.45 0.22 -6.70
N THR A 125 20.71 0.12 -6.29
CA THR A 125 21.70 1.19 -6.41
C THR A 125 22.88 0.73 -7.28
N ALA A 126 23.79 1.64 -7.62
CA ALA A 126 25.03 1.27 -8.31
C ALA A 126 25.87 0.21 -7.55
N GLY A 127 25.75 0.15 -6.22
CA GLY A 127 26.50 -0.77 -5.36
C GLY A 127 25.79 -2.08 -5.01
N GLY A 128 24.56 -2.30 -5.48
CA GLY A 128 23.73 -3.46 -5.12
C GLY A 128 22.36 -3.06 -4.56
N TRP A 129 21.67 -4.04 -3.98
CA TRP A 129 20.31 -3.87 -3.48
C TRP A 129 20.32 -3.39 -2.03
N LEU A 130 19.38 -2.53 -1.66
CA LEU A 130 19.24 -2.09 -0.26
C LEU A 130 18.33 -3.06 0.49
N GLY A 131 18.78 -3.50 1.66
CA GLY A 131 17.88 -3.99 2.70
C GLY A 131 17.18 -2.81 3.38
N GLY A 132 16.22 -3.11 4.25
CA GLY A 132 15.46 -2.09 4.98
C GLY A 132 15.49 -2.30 6.48
N ARG A 133 15.22 -1.22 7.22
CA ARG A 133 14.90 -1.27 8.66
C ARG A 133 13.61 -0.53 8.95
N PHE A 134 12.86 -0.99 9.94
CA PHE A 134 11.78 -0.23 10.57
C PHE A 134 12.20 0.10 12.00
N GLY A 135 12.54 1.37 12.25
CA GLY A 135 13.27 1.75 13.45
C GLY A 135 14.53 0.89 13.64
N ASP A 136 14.65 0.24 14.78
CA ASP A 136 15.78 -0.66 15.07
C ASP A 136 15.63 -2.09 14.53
N THR A 137 14.49 -2.43 13.91
CA THR A 137 14.23 -3.79 13.43
C THR A 137 14.64 -3.95 11.97
N TRP A 138 15.44 -4.97 11.66
CA TRP A 138 15.75 -5.33 10.27
C TRP A 138 14.55 -5.96 9.58
N LEU A 139 14.26 -5.50 8.37
CA LEU A 139 13.28 -6.13 7.49
C LEU A 139 13.87 -7.42 6.89
N PRO A 140 13.03 -8.39 6.51
CA PRO A 140 13.51 -9.57 5.80
C PRO A 140 14.14 -9.18 4.46
N THR A 141 15.06 -10.04 3.98
CA THR A 141 15.62 -9.99 2.63
C THR A 141 15.05 -11.17 1.82
N PRO A 142 13.80 -11.08 1.35
CA PRO A 142 13.04 -12.22 0.79
C PRO A 142 13.71 -12.85 -0.44
N TYR A 143 14.55 -12.07 -1.13
CA TYR A 143 15.26 -12.49 -2.33
C TYR A 143 16.75 -12.67 -2.10
N GLN A 144 17.17 -12.88 -0.84
CA GLN A 144 18.54 -13.27 -0.50
C GLN A 144 18.95 -14.51 -1.32
N GLY A 145 20.16 -14.49 -1.86
CA GLY A 145 20.66 -15.52 -2.79
C GLY A 145 20.36 -15.20 -4.27
N SER A 146 19.23 -14.57 -4.57
CA SER A 146 18.93 -14.04 -5.91
C SER A 146 19.47 -12.62 -6.10
N LEU A 147 19.35 -11.79 -5.08
CA LEU A 147 19.82 -10.40 -5.06
C LEU A 147 20.98 -10.24 -4.09
N ARG A 148 21.99 -9.46 -4.47
CA ARG A 148 23.11 -9.10 -3.60
C ARG A 148 22.76 -7.83 -2.83
N TYR A 149 22.32 -8.01 -1.59
CA TYR A 149 22.05 -6.90 -0.67
C TYR A 149 23.36 -6.29 -0.15
N ARG A 150 23.36 -4.99 0.07
CA ARG A 150 24.48 -4.24 0.65
C ARG A 150 24.44 -4.40 2.17
N GLU A 151 25.55 -4.81 2.77
CA GLU A 151 25.63 -5.05 4.23
C GLU A 151 25.61 -3.75 5.04
N ASN A 152 26.30 -2.71 4.56
CA ASN A 152 26.50 -1.46 5.31
C ASN A 152 25.60 -0.30 4.83
N SER A 153 24.56 -0.56 4.03
CA SER A 153 23.67 0.48 3.49
C SER A 153 22.26 -0.06 3.33
N HIS A 154 21.29 0.65 3.89
CA HIS A 154 19.89 0.24 3.98
C HIS A 154 18.98 1.45 3.93
N PHE A 155 17.75 1.26 3.45
CA PHE A 155 16.70 2.26 3.61
C PHE A 155 16.09 2.17 5.01
N VAL A 156 15.50 3.27 5.47
CA VAL A 156 14.81 3.33 6.77
C VAL A 156 13.33 3.59 6.53
N LEU A 157 12.50 2.83 7.25
CA LEU A 157 11.08 3.04 7.38
C LEU A 157 10.77 3.65 8.74
N THR A 158 9.96 4.70 8.74
CA THR A 158 9.42 5.33 9.94
C THR A 158 7.91 5.54 9.82
N PRO A 159 7.14 5.48 10.92
CA PRO A 159 5.73 5.85 10.88
C PRO A 159 5.60 7.36 10.62
N LEU A 160 4.62 7.76 9.80
CA LEU A 160 4.35 9.17 9.50
C LEU A 160 3.20 9.76 10.31
N SER A 161 2.05 9.10 10.25
CA SER A 161 0.85 9.56 10.93
C SER A 161 -0.01 8.35 11.29
N GLY A 162 -0.89 8.55 12.27
CA GLY A 162 -1.84 7.54 12.69
C GLY A 162 -3.25 8.07 12.62
N ALA A 163 -4.21 7.19 12.33
CA ALA A 163 -5.63 7.50 12.37
C ALA A 163 -6.10 7.85 13.79
N ALA A 164 -7.10 8.72 13.88
CA ALA A 164 -7.69 9.12 15.15
C ALA A 164 -8.49 7.98 15.82
N ARG A 165 -9.26 7.23 15.02
CA ARG A 165 -10.12 6.14 15.50
C ARG A 165 -9.28 4.89 15.78
N PRO A 166 -9.22 4.39 17.03
CA PRO A 166 -8.49 3.17 17.35
C PRO A 166 -9.04 1.94 16.63
N VAL A 167 -8.12 1.02 16.33
CA VAL A 167 -8.41 -0.32 15.82
C VAL A 167 -7.80 -1.33 16.78
N GLN A 168 -8.53 -2.38 17.14
CA GLN A 168 -8.08 -3.40 18.08
C GLN A 168 -8.23 -4.83 17.51
N ALA A 169 -7.24 -5.67 17.77
CA ALA A 169 -7.33 -7.12 17.63
C ALA A 169 -7.73 -7.71 18.99
N GLY A 170 -9.01 -8.01 19.19
CA GLY A 170 -9.57 -8.29 20.51
C GLY A 170 -9.32 -7.11 21.46
N SER A 171 -8.59 -7.34 22.56
CA SER A 171 -8.22 -6.27 23.50
C SER A 171 -6.98 -5.47 23.08
N LEU A 172 -6.18 -5.95 22.13
CA LEU A 172 -4.90 -5.35 21.76
C LEU A 172 -5.12 -4.19 20.78
N ARG A 173 -4.76 -2.96 21.18
CA ARG A 173 -4.72 -1.81 20.27
C ARG A 173 -3.58 -1.94 19.29
N LEU A 174 -3.86 -1.77 18.00
CA LEU A 174 -2.85 -1.85 16.95
C LEU A 174 -1.85 -0.69 17.03
N LEU A 175 -0.57 -1.03 16.91
CA LEU A 175 0.55 -0.07 16.82
C LEU A 175 0.45 0.80 15.57
N GLU A 176 1.05 1.99 15.63
CA GLU A 176 1.05 3.02 14.57
C GLU A 176 -0.34 3.50 14.10
N ARG A 177 -1.42 3.06 14.75
CA ARG A 177 -2.80 3.49 14.52
C ARG A 177 -3.17 3.50 13.02
N PRO A 178 -3.25 2.33 12.36
CA PRO A 178 -3.63 2.29 10.96
C PRO A 178 -5.03 2.86 10.74
N ARG A 179 -5.27 3.42 9.55
CA ARG A 179 -6.64 3.65 9.09
C ARG A 179 -7.28 2.30 8.78
N ALA A 180 -8.52 2.09 9.19
CA ALA A 180 -9.28 0.89 8.84
C ALA A 180 -10.49 1.21 7.97
N TYR A 181 -10.85 0.26 7.12
CA TYR A 181 -12.13 0.22 6.41
C TYR A 181 -12.56 -1.20 6.09
N VAL A 182 -13.87 -1.43 6.01
CA VAL A 182 -14.48 -2.64 5.46
C VAL A 182 -14.79 -2.41 3.99
N HIS A 183 -14.15 -3.21 3.14
CA HIS A 183 -14.40 -3.18 1.70
C HIS A 183 -15.61 -4.07 1.39
N LEU A 184 -16.77 -3.45 1.15
CA LEU A 184 -18.04 -4.16 0.96
C LEU A 184 -18.05 -5.14 -0.22
N PRO A 185 -17.46 -4.83 -1.40
CA PRO A 185 -17.43 -5.76 -2.52
C PRO A 185 -16.76 -7.11 -2.22
N THR A 186 -15.83 -7.15 -1.28
CA THR A 186 -15.11 -8.39 -0.91
C THR A 186 -15.33 -8.84 0.51
N ALA A 187 -16.19 -8.18 1.28
CA ALA A 187 -16.39 -8.42 2.71
C ALA A 187 -15.06 -8.61 3.45
N SER A 188 -14.14 -7.65 3.37
CA SER A 188 -12.80 -7.76 4.01
C SER A 188 -12.44 -6.52 4.79
N LEU A 189 -11.78 -6.69 5.93
CA LEU A 189 -11.18 -5.59 6.69
C LEU A 189 -9.84 -5.23 6.06
N GLN A 190 -9.59 -3.94 5.86
CA GLN A 190 -8.38 -3.41 5.27
C GLN A 190 -7.77 -2.38 6.22
N LEU A 191 -6.48 -2.53 6.48
CA LEU A 191 -5.68 -1.60 7.27
C LEU A 191 -4.71 -0.85 6.36
N VAL A 192 -4.60 0.47 6.54
CA VAL A 192 -3.64 1.31 5.82
C VAL A 192 -2.69 1.94 6.81
N TYR A 193 -1.40 1.60 6.69
CA TYR A 193 -0.32 2.18 7.46
C TYR A 193 0.36 3.29 6.68
N ASP A 194 0.62 4.41 7.36
CA ASP A 194 1.34 5.55 6.81
C ASP A 194 2.81 5.48 7.22
N MET A 195 3.69 5.33 6.23
CA MET A 195 5.12 5.18 6.47
C MET A 195 5.93 6.10 5.56
N ARG A 196 7.07 6.56 6.05
CA ARG A 196 8.10 7.21 5.26
C ARG A 196 9.20 6.22 4.92
N LEU A 197 9.67 6.26 3.68
CA LEU A 197 10.88 5.57 3.23
C LEU A 197 11.98 6.61 3.01
N GLU A 198 13.09 6.46 3.71
CA GLU A 198 14.29 7.27 3.56
C GLU A 198 15.41 6.43 2.94
N LEU A 199 15.95 6.91 1.82
CA LEU A 199 17.12 6.33 1.21
C LEU A 199 18.38 6.82 1.91
N PRO A 200 19.40 5.96 2.11
CA PRO A 200 20.64 6.39 2.73
C PRO A 200 21.39 7.32 1.79
N ARG A 201 22.18 8.25 2.34
CA ARG A 201 22.91 9.28 1.57
C ARG A 201 23.87 8.70 0.53
N ASP A 202 24.33 7.47 0.74
CA ASP A 202 25.24 6.76 -0.15
C ASP A 202 24.51 5.95 -1.25
N ALA A 203 23.17 6.00 -1.32
CA ALA A 203 22.38 5.38 -2.38
C ALA A 203 22.55 6.16 -3.70
N ARG A 204 23.63 5.88 -4.43
CA ARG A 204 23.90 6.48 -5.74
C ARG A 204 23.03 5.85 -6.82
N GLU A 205 22.42 6.71 -7.64
CA GLU A 205 21.61 6.34 -8.82
C GLU A 205 20.53 5.28 -8.52
N PRO A 206 19.64 5.49 -7.53
CA PRO A 206 18.66 4.49 -7.16
C PRO A 206 17.67 4.22 -8.31
N SER A 207 17.25 2.98 -8.43
CA SER A 207 16.11 2.55 -9.24
C SER A 207 15.12 1.81 -8.35
N LEU A 208 13.82 2.04 -8.56
CA LEU A 208 12.77 1.39 -7.81
C LEU A 208 12.03 0.39 -8.69
N TYR A 209 11.80 -0.81 -8.16
CA TYR A 209 11.07 -1.85 -8.86
C TYR A 209 10.02 -2.47 -7.95
N HIS A 210 8.90 -2.80 -8.57
CA HIS A 210 7.86 -3.62 -7.97
C HIS A 210 8.13 -5.09 -8.29
N VAL A 211 7.99 -5.96 -7.30
CA VAL A 211 7.93 -7.41 -7.50
C VAL A 211 6.64 -7.92 -6.89
N ASP A 212 5.87 -8.63 -7.71
CA ASP A 212 4.60 -9.24 -7.32
C ASP A 212 4.72 -10.76 -7.45
N GLU A 213 4.03 -11.48 -6.58
CA GLU A 213 3.97 -12.93 -6.64
C GLU A 213 2.76 -13.38 -7.46
N ARG A 214 3.01 -14.22 -8.46
CA ARG A 214 1.96 -14.73 -9.33
C ARG A 214 1.91 -16.24 -9.31
N LEU A 215 0.69 -16.79 -9.32
CA LEU A 215 0.49 -18.22 -9.49
C LEU A 215 0.86 -18.62 -10.92
N GLU A 216 1.98 -19.34 -11.10
CA GLU A 216 2.45 -19.83 -12.40
C GLU A 216 2.48 -21.38 -12.37
N SER A 217 1.45 -22.04 -12.90
CA SER A 217 1.41 -23.52 -12.99
C SER A 217 1.56 -24.25 -11.63
N GLY A 218 1.01 -23.68 -10.56
CA GLY A 218 1.05 -24.29 -9.21
C GLY A 218 1.77 -23.45 -8.15
N PRO A 219 3.06 -23.11 -8.31
CA PRO A 219 3.78 -22.24 -7.37
C PRO A 219 3.42 -20.77 -7.51
N LEU A 220 3.65 -20.01 -6.43
CA LEU A 220 3.82 -18.56 -6.49
C LEU A 220 5.24 -18.25 -6.98
N VAL A 221 5.35 -17.38 -7.98
CA VAL A 221 6.61 -16.99 -8.59
C VAL A 221 6.76 -15.47 -8.52
N ALA A 222 7.87 -15.02 -7.95
CA ALA A 222 8.27 -13.62 -7.89
C ALA A 222 9.24 -13.32 -9.05
N ARG A 223 8.95 -12.28 -9.84
CA ARG A 223 9.79 -11.87 -10.98
C ARG A 223 10.11 -10.38 -10.98
N LEU A 224 11.38 -10.07 -11.26
CA LEU A 224 11.87 -8.72 -11.49
C LEU A 224 11.96 -8.41 -12.99
N ASP A 225 11.22 -7.40 -13.45
CA ASP A 225 11.36 -6.86 -14.80
C ASP A 225 11.92 -5.44 -14.81
N ARG A 226 13.23 -5.32 -15.02
CA ARG A 226 13.89 -4.01 -15.14
C ARG A 226 13.47 -3.20 -16.37
N ARG A 227 12.84 -3.81 -17.38
CA ARG A 227 12.42 -3.13 -18.61
C ARG A 227 11.04 -2.49 -18.48
N ARG A 228 10.21 -2.97 -17.55
CA ARG A 228 8.86 -2.47 -17.28
C ARG A 228 8.69 -2.29 -15.77
N PRO A 229 9.19 -1.17 -15.20
CA PRO A 229 8.99 -0.90 -13.79
C PRO A 229 7.50 -0.69 -13.52
N ASP A 230 6.93 -1.59 -12.71
CA ASP A 230 5.55 -1.53 -12.24
C ASP A 230 5.41 -0.75 -10.91
N LEU A 231 6.45 0.03 -10.55
CA LEU A 231 6.46 0.94 -9.40
C LEU A 231 6.49 2.39 -9.90
N TYR A 232 5.59 3.19 -9.35
CA TYR A 232 5.37 4.58 -9.71
C TYR A 232 5.49 5.51 -8.50
N LEU A 233 5.87 6.75 -8.78
CA LEU A 233 5.99 7.84 -7.81
C LEU A 233 4.99 8.93 -8.19
N LEU A 234 4.05 9.19 -7.29
CA LEU A 234 3.06 10.27 -7.39
C LEU A 234 3.58 11.46 -6.56
N PRO A 235 3.99 12.58 -7.18
CA PRO A 235 4.57 13.69 -6.44
C PRO A 235 3.53 14.39 -5.59
N LEU A 236 3.96 14.78 -4.40
CA LEU A 236 3.21 15.63 -3.51
C LEU A 236 3.68 17.08 -3.64
N ASP A 237 2.74 18.01 -3.47
CA ASP A 237 2.96 19.43 -3.24
C ASP A 237 2.20 19.80 -1.96
N GLN A 238 2.92 20.23 -0.93
CA GLN A 238 2.37 20.50 0.40
C GLN A 238 1.45 19.36 0.92
N GLY A 239 1.87 18.11 0.70
CA GLY A 239 1.12 16.91 1.09
C GLY A 239 -0.03 16.52 0.15
N ARG A 240 -0.28 17.28 -0.92
CA ARG A 240 -1.35 17.01 -1.91
C ARG A 240 -0.79 16.37 -3.18
N PRO A 241 -1.45 15.38 -3.77
CA PRO A 241 -1.00 14.77 -5.02
C PRO A 241 -1.15 15.75 -6.20
N THR A 242 -0.11 15.86 -7.02
CA THR A 242 -0.07 16.79 -8.17
C THR A 242 -0.74 16.25 -9.44
N GLY A 243 -1.02 14.95 -9.48
CA GLY A 243 -1.60 14.28 -10.65
C GLY A 243 -0.60 13.83 -11.71
N ASP A 244 0.68 14.18 -11.56
CA ASP A 244 1.75 13.59 -12.35
C ASP A 244 2.11 12.18 -11.85
N LEU A 245 2.81 11.42 -12.68
CA LEU A 245 3.30 10.10 -12.31
C LEU A 245 4.69 9.87 -12.90
N PHE A 246 5.58 9.30 -12.10
CA PHE A 246 6.97 9.06 -12.49
C PHE A 246 7.40 7.62 -12.20
N THR A 247 8.48 7.19 -12.85
CA THR A 247 9.28 6.04 -12.44
C THR A 247 10.68 6.53 -12.10
N LEU A 248 11.33 5.94 -11.09
CA LEU A 248 12.70 6.29 -10.71
C LEU A 248 13.66 5.24 -11.24
N ARG A 249 14.57 5.65 -12.13
CA ARG A 249 15.57 4.77 -12.73
C ARG A 249 16.92 5.46 -12.80
N LYS A 250 17.95 4.85 -12.20
CA LYS A 250 19.31 5.38 -12.12
C LYS A 250 19.35 6.83 -11.62
N GLY A 251 18.59 7.11 -10.57
CA GLY A 251 18.46 8.44 -9.96
C GLY A 251 17.66 9.46 -10.78
N GLN A 252 17.13 9.09 -11.95
CA GLN A 252 16.36 9.97 -12.81
C GLN A 252 14.87 9.64 -12.75
N LEU A 253 14.06 10.67 -12.54
CA LEU A 253 12.61 10.59 -12.68
C LEU A 253 12.24 10.59 -14.16
N ARG A 254 11.41 9.62 -14.57
CA ARG A 254 10.87 9.51 -15.92
C ARG A 254 9.35 9.60 -15.88
N PRO A 255 8.72 10.52 -16.62
CA PRO A 255 7.27 10.63 -16.67
C PRO A 255 6.60 9.31 -17.10
N ALA A 256 5.44 9.03 -16.51
CA ALA A 256 4.57 7.92 -16.83
C ALA A 256 3.18 8.46 -17.21
N ALA A 257 2.53 7.80 -18.17
CA ALA A 257 1.21 8.21 -18.62
C ALA A 257 0.14 7.99 -17.55
N THR A 258 -0.71 8.99 -17.34
CA THR A 258 -1.82 8.96 -16.37
C THR A 258 -3.19 8.74 -16.99
N ARG A 259 -3.28 8.76 -18.33
CA ARG A 259 -4.53 8.58 -19.04
C ARG A 259 -5.10 7.18 -18.82
N GLY A 260 -6.37 7.12 -18.44
CA GLY A 260 -7.11 5.86 -18.30
C GLY A 260 -6.72 5.02 -17.09
N LEU A 261 -5.93 5.57 -16.16
CA LEU A 261 -5.56 4.88 -14.94
C LEU A 261 -6.75 4.77 -13.98
N TRP A 262 -6.77 3.64 -13.28
CA TRP A 262 -7.64 3.36 -12.14
C TRP A 262 -6.78 3.15 -10.90
N LEU A 263 -7.27 3.61 -9.77
CA LEU A 263 -6.70 3.37 -8.45
C LEU A 263 -7.54 2.31 -7.73
N ALA A 264 -6.91 1.49 -6.90
CA ALA A 264 -7.58 0.49 -6.06
C ALA A 264 -8.54 1.12 -5.03
N GLU A 265 -9.31 0.28 -4.36
CA GLU A 265 -10.33 0.68 -3.36
C GLU A 265 -9.77 1.52 -2.22
N SER A 266 -8.49 1.37 -1.87
CA SER A 266 -7.84 2.16 -0.81
C SER A 266 -7.83 3.68 -1.09
N PHE A 267 -8.04 4.07 -2.34
CA PHE A 267 -8.15 5.46 -2.79
C PHE A 267 -9.58 5.94 -2.94
N ALA A 268 -10.57 5.04 -2.90
CA ALA A 268 -11.96 5.42 -2.99
C ALA A 268 -12.41 6.18 -1.72
N VAL A 269 -13.53 6.88 -1.86
CA VAL A 269 -14.17 7.58 -0.74
C VAL A 269 -14.61 6.55 0.29
N GLN A 270 -14.30 6.83 1.56
CA GLN A 270 -14.76 6.06 2.69
C GLN A 270 -15.96 6.77 3.34
N ASP A 271 -17.05 6.04 3.50
CA ASP A 271 -18.23 6.46 4.26
C ASP A 271 -18.24 5.73 5.61
N GLY A 272 -18.06 6.47 6.72
CA GLY A 272 -17.86 5.87 8.04
C GLY A 272 -16.69 4.89 8.06
N TRP A 273 -16.97 3.60 8.26
CA TRP A 273 -15.98 2.51 8.15
C TRP A 273 -15.98 1.81 6.79
N LEU A 274 -16.85 2.19 5.85
CA LEU A 274 -17.13 1.43 4.65
C LEU A 274 -16.44 2.02 3.42
N VAL A 275 -15.95 1.15 2.56
CA VAL A 275 -15.59 1.49 1.17
C VAL A 275 -16.46 0.66 0.25
N HIS A 276 -17.23 1.36 -0.58
CA HIS A 276 -18.25 0.78 -1.46
C HIS A 276 -17.68 0.42 -2.84
N GLU A 277 -16.68 1.17 -3.29
CA GLU A 277 -16.13 1.09 -4.63
C GLU A 277 -14.92 0.16 -4.70
N GLU A 278 -14.84 -0.64 -5.75
CA GLU A 278 -13.70 -1.54 -6.00
C GLU A 278 -12.45 -0.83 -6.54
N ARG A 279 -12.65 0.39 -7.04
CA ARG A 279 -11.66 1.25 -7.68
C ARG A 279 -12.25 2.63 -8.00
N ILE A 280 -11.39 3.61 -8.16
CA ILE A 280 -11.75 4.97 -8.59
C ILE A 280 -10.87 5.39 -9.78
N ARG A 281 -11.40 6.14 -10.75
CA ARG A 281 -10.56 6.65 -11.85
C ARG A 281 -9.57 7.65 -11.29
N PHE A 282 -8.33 7.61 -11.77
CA PHE A 282 -7.27 8.50 -11.30
C PHE A 282 -7.67 9.99 -11.37
N ARG A 283 -8.30 10.41 -12.48
CA ARG A 283 -8.78 11.79 -12.64
C ARG A 283 -9.90 12.18 -11.66
N ASP A 284 -10.81 11.25 -11.36
CA ASP A 284 -11.96 11.50 -10.50
C ASP A 284 -11.46 11.56 -9.04
N TRP A 285 -10.50 10.71 -8.69
CA TRP A 285 -9.79 10.76 -7.42
C TRP A 285 -9.02 12.06 -7.21
N LEU A 286 -8.30 12.55 -8.23
CA LEU A 286 -7.62 13.85 -8.14
C LEU A 286 -8.59 15.01 -7.89
N ALA A 287 -9.79 14.95 -8.48
CA ALA A 287 -10.82 15.97 -8.28
C ALA A 287 -11.39 16.01 -6.84
N LEU A 288 -11.16 14.97 -6.03
CA LEU A 288 -11.50 14.98 -4.59
C LEU A 288 -10.57 15.87 -3.77
N TRP A 289 -9.38 16.18 -4.30
CA TRP A 289 -8.44 17.07 -3.65
C TRP A 289 -8.78 18.52 -4.03
N PRO A 290 -9.00 19.42 -3.06
CA PRO A 290 -9.19 20.83 -3.38
C PRO A 290 -7.98 21.35 -4.15
N SER A 291 -8.23 22.10 -5.23
CA SER A 291 -7.20 22.84 -5.94
C SER A 291 -6.33 23.60 -4.94
N SER A 292 -5.01 23.56 -5.09
CA SER A 292 -4.08 24.39 -4.29
C SER A 292 -4.35 25.89 -4.46
N ASN A 293 -5.07 26.29 -5.51
CA ASN A 293 -5.57 27.64 -5.70
C ASN A 293 -6.86 27.90 -4.91
N GLY A 294 -6.73 27.92 -3.58
CA GLY A 294 -7.61 28.73 -2.74
C GLY A 294 -7.03 30.14 -2.66
N ASP A 295 -7.72 31.11 -3.23
CA ASP A 295 -7.67 32.54 -2.92
C ASP A 295 -6.29 33.19 -2.75
N GLN A 296 -5.68 33.57 -3.87
CA GLN A 296 -5.18 34.95 -3.97
C GLN A 296 -6.32 35.85 -4.48
N ALA A 297 -7.40 35.90 -3.72
CA ALA A 297 -8.42 36.91 -3.91
C ALA A 297 -7.90 38.22 -3.30
N GLY A 298 -7.46 39.13 -4.17
CA GLY A 298 -7.56 40.57 -3.93
C GLY A 298 -6.52 41.21 -3.02
N GLY A 299 -5.24 40.89 -3.18
CA GLY A 299 -4.14 41.62 -2.53
C GLY A 299 -3.36 42.48 -3.52
N GLY A 300 -3.81 43.70 -3.76
CA GLY A 300 -2.95 44.81 -4.18
C GLY A 300 -2.38 44.77 -5.60
N ARG A 301 -3.01 45.52 -6.52
CA ARG A 301 -2.26 46.28 -7.52
C ARG A 301 -2.41 47.76 -7.22
N ASP A 302 -1.38 48.24 -6.53
CA ASP A 302 -0.73 49.53 -6.61
C ASP A 302 -1.26 50.58 -7.60
N ARG A 303 -1.41 51.78 -7.02
CA ARG A 303 -0.83 53.07 -7.46
C ARG A 303 -0.91 53.45 -8.95
N ALA A 304 -1.65 54.53 -9.18
CA ALA A 304 -1.22 55.64 -10.04
C ALA A 304 -1.53 56.92 -9.23
N SER A 305 -0.58 57.63 -8.61
CA SER A 305 0.40 58.56 -9.20
C SER A 305 -0.20 59.56 -10.19
N ALA A 306 -0.77 60.63 -9.67
CA ALA A 306 -0.60 62.01 -10.14
C ALA A 306 -0.95 62.95 -8.96
#